data_AF-A0A937UPA0-F1
#
_entry.id   AF-A0A937UPA0-F1
#
_cell.length_a   1.000
_cell.length_b   1.000
_cell.length_c   1.000
_cell.angle_alpha   90.00
_cell.angle_beta   90.00
_cell.angle_gamma   90.00
#
_symmetry.space_group_name_H-M   'P 1'
#
loop_
_entity.id
_entity.type
_entity.pdbx_description
1 polymer ?
#
loop_
_entity_poly.entity_id
_entity_poly.type
_entity_poly.pdbx_seq_one_letter_code
_entity_poly.pdbx_strand_id
1 'polypeptide(L)'
;MEFSWPEFATNETVDGERSWTAVFDSYDQYREFCYYLVKIFDGDRQVGEFTAKVGTEFAGDDWTTPAFESELRERIARAAAAYPEP
;
A
#
# COMPACT_ATOMS: atom_id res chain seq x y z
N MET A 1 5.75 -11.01 20.15
CA MET A 1 5.87 -11.27 18.70
C MET A 1 5.70 -9.91 18.06
N GLU A 2 6.75 -9.36 17.46
CA GLU A 2 6.69 -8.02 16.87
C GLU A 2 6.00 -8.17 15.52
N PHE A 3 4.76 -7.69 15.42
CA PHE A 3 4.06 -7.66 14.14
C PHE A 3 4.76 -6.65 13.24
N SER A 4 5.21 -7.11 12.08
CA SER A 4 5.76 -6.23 11.04
C SER A 4 4.69 -6.01 9.99
N TRP A 5 4.44 -4.75 9.66
CA TRP A 5 3.53 -4.39 8.59
C TRP A 5 4.06 -4.91 7.24
N PRO A 6 3.19 -5.47 6.38
CA PRO A 6 3.61 -6.00 5.08
C PRO A 6 4.15 -4.87 4.20
N GLU A 7 5.33 -5.07 3.62
CA GLU A 7 5.96 -4.13 2.71
C GLU A 7 5.94 -4.67 1.28
N PHE A 8 5.51 -3.83 0.33
CA PHE A 8 5.44 -4.12 -1.09
C PHE A 8 6.57 -3.38 -1.82
N ALA A 9 7.82 -3.72 -1.47
CA ALA A 9 9.01 -3.10 -2.05
C ALA A 9 9.26 -3.53 -3.51
N THR A 10 8.56 -4.56 -3.99
CA THR A 10 8.66 -5.06 -5.37
C THR A 10 7.70 -4.30 -6.28
N ASN A 11 8.16 -3.90 -7.46
CA ASN A 11 7.32 -3.26 -8.47
C ASN A 11 6.15 -4.15 -8.88
N GLU A 12 4.95 -3.68 -8.54
CA GLU A 12 3.69 -4.32 -8.81
C GLU A 12 2.98 -3.61 -9.97
N THR A 13 2.51 -4.35 -10.96
CA THR A 13 1.89 -3.73 -12.14
C THR A 13 0.47 -3.24 -11.83
N VAL A 14 0.17 -1.99 -12.16
CA VAL A 14 -1.18 -1.38 -12.03
C VAL A 14 -2.03 -1.68 -13.27
N ASP A 15 -1.55 -1.29 -14.46
CA ASP A 15 -2.32 -1.27 -15.73
C ASP A 15 -1.51 -1.78 -16.94
N GLY A 16 -0.54 -2.66 -16.71
CA GLY A 16 0.34 -3.20 -17.77
C GLY A 16 1.57 -2.34 -18.10
N GLU A 17 1.49 -1.02 -17.95
CA GLU A 17 2.61 -0.09 -18.22
C GLU A 17 3.19 0.51 -16.93
N ARG A 18 2.31 0.91 -16.01
CA ARG A 18 2.68 1.52 -14.74
C ARG A 18 2.87 0.47 -13.66
N SER A 19 3.87 0.68 -12.82
CA SER A 19 4.14 -0.13 -11.65
C SER A 19 4.09 0.71 -10.38
N TRP A 20 3.89 0.08 -9.23
CA TRP A 20 3.90 0.73 -7.93
C TRP A 20 4.69 -0.07 -6.91
N THR A 21 5.21 0.62 -5.91
CA THR A 21 5.76 0.00 -4.70
C THR A 21 5.13 0.69 -3.50
N ALA A 22 4.96 -0.02 -2.39
CA ALA A 22 4.50 0.57 -1.14
C ALA A 22 5.35 0.11 0.03
N VAL A 23 5.87 1.07 0.78
CA VAL A 23 6.62 0.81 2.01
C VAL A 23 5.83 1.32 3.20
N PHE A 24 5.91 0.61 4.33
CA PHE A 24 5.25 1.04 5.54
C PHE A 24 5.88 2.34 6.04
N ASP A 25 5.06 3.35 6.33
CA ASP A 25 5.51 4.63 6.88
C ASP A 25 5.22 4.71 8.38
N SER A 26 3.94 4.60 8.75
CA SER A 26 3.51 4.75 10.14
C SER A 26 2.13 4.14 10.39
N TYR A 27 1.83 3.89 11.67
CA TYR A 27 0.54 3.38 12.11
C TYR A 27 -0.03 4.26 13.23
N ASP A 28 -1.22 4.82 13.01
CA ASP A 28 -2.01 5.54 14.01
C ASP A 28 -2.92 4.53 14.72
N GLN A 29 -2.45 4.02 15.86
CA GLN A 29 -3.18 3.07 16.70
C GLN A 29 -4.48 3.63 17.29
N TYR A 30 -4.60 4.96 17.45
CA TYR A 30 -5.79 5.56 18.03
C TYR A 30 -6.93 5.59 17.02
N ARG A 31 -6.58 5.74 15.74
CA ARG A 31 -7.53 5.79 14.63
C ARG A 31 -7.55 4.55 13.75
N GLU A 32 -6.72 3.56 14.08
CA GLU A 32 -6.57 2.31 13.34
C GLU A 32 -6.25 2.54 11.85
N PHE A 33 -5.36 3.51 11.58
CA PHE A 33 -4.92 3.85 10.23
C PHE A 33 -3.47 3.50 10.00
N CYS A 34 -3.22 2.75 8.93
CA CYS A 34 -1.89 2.54 8.38
C CYS A 34 -1.60 3.54 7.28
N TYR A 35 -0.39 4.06 7.30
CA TYR A 35 0.14 4.95 6.29
C TYR A 35 1.22 4.21 5.53
N TYR A 36 1.08 4.15 4.21
CA TYR A 36 2.03 3.55 3.30
C TYR A 36 2.54 4.62 2.34
N LEU A 37 3.85 4.72 2.16
CA LEU A 37 4.42 5.53 1.12
C LEU A 37 4.37 4.75 -0.19
N VAL A 38 3.49 5.17 -1.10
CA VAL A 38 3.31 4.57 -2.41
C VAL A 38 4.09 5.37 -3.42
N LYS A 39 4.93 4.69 -4.20
CA LYS A 39 5.65 5.26 -5.34
C LYS A 39 5.11 4.67 -6.62
N ILE A 40 4.87 5.53 -7.61
CA ILE A 40 4.38 5.13 -8.93
C ILE A 40 5.53 5.26 -9.92
N PHE A 41 5.67 4.23 -10.75
CA PHE A 41 6.70 4.10 -11.78
C PHE A 41 6.04 3.91 -13.14
N ASP A 42 6.63 4.53 -14.15
CA ASP A 42 6.36 4.29 -15.56
C ASP A 42 7.64 3.67 -16.16
N GLY A 43 7.62 2.36 -16.39
CA GLY A 43 8.85 1.59 -16.60
C GLY A 43 9.83 1.72 -15.42
N ASP A 44 11.06 2.13 -15.70
CA ASP A 44 12.11 2.38 -14.69
C ASP A 44 12.04 3.79 -14.06
N ARG A 45 11.14 4.66 -14.52
CA ARG A 45 11.09 6.06 -14.07
C ARG A 45 10.02 6.24 -12.99
N GLN A 46 10.41 6.72 -11.81
CA GLN A 46 9.45 7.18 -10.81
C GLN A 46 8.72 8.43 -11.35
N VAL A 47 7.39 8.36 -11.47
CA VAL A 47 6.52 9.44 -11.97
C VAL A 47 5.73 10.14 -10.87
N GLY A 48 5.62 9.53 -9.69
CA GLY A 48 4.93 10.14 -8.55
C GLY A 48 5.18 9.39 -7.25
N GLU A 49 4.86 10.05 -6.14
CA GLU A 49 4.76 9.42 -4.83
C GLU A 49 3.66 10.08 -4.00
N PHE A 50 3.00 9.29 -3.15
CA PHE A 50 2.00 9.78 -2.21
C PHE A 50 1.84 8.83 -1.03
N THR A 51 1.33 9.35 0.09
CA THR A 51 0.99 8.53 1.24
C THR A 51 -0.43 7.98 1.10
N ALA A 52 -0.56 6.67 0.97
CA ALA A 52 -1.84 5.98 1.05
C ALA A 52 -2.24 5.74 2.51
N LYS A 53 -3.43 6.20 2.86
CA LYS A 53 -4.06 5.95 4.16
C LYS A 53 -5.00 4.74 4.04
N VAL A 54 -4.69 3.67 4.75
CA VAL A 54 -5.47 2.42 4.76
C VAL A 54 -6.03 2.20 6.17
N GLY A 55 -7.35 2.17 6.30
CA GLY A 55 -8.01 1.78 7.57
C GLY A 55 -7.91 0.28 7.80
N THR A 56 -7.62 -0.15 9.02
CA THR A 56 -7.49 -1.58 9.38
C THR A 56 -8.79 -2.21 9.89
N GLU A 57 -9.91 -1.47 9.80
CA GLU A 57 -11.25 -1.90 10.24
C GLU A 57 -11.71 -3.23 9.60
N PHE A 58 -11.17 -3.58 8.43
CA PHE A 58 -11.47 -4.82 7.71
C PHE A 58 -10.78 -6.07 8.28
N ALA A 59 -9.72 -5.88 9.05
CA ALA A 59 -8.88 -6.96 9.56
C ALA A 59 -9.44 -7.57 10.86
N GLY A 60 -10.36 -6.88 11.53
CA GLY A 60 -10.79 -7.23 12.88
C GLY A 60 -9.59 -7.27 13.84
N ASP A 61 -9.52 -8.30 14.68
CA ASP A 61 -8.46 -8.50 15.66
C ASP A 61 -7.20 -9.21 15.12
N ASP A 62 -7.21 -9.74 13.89
CA ASP A 62 -6.10 -10.57 13.37
C ASP A 62 -5.48 -10.00 12.09
N TRP A 63 -4.40 -9.23 12.29
CA TRP A 63 -3.66 -8.58 11.20
C TRP A 63 -2.55 -9.46 10.64
N THR A 64 -2.37 -10.67 11.20
CA THR A 64 -1.32 -11.61 10.79
C THR A 64 -1.76 -12.53 9.66
N THR A 65 -3.03 -12.45 9.27
CA THR A 65 -3.58 -13.33 8.24
C THR A 65 -3.08 -12.95 6.84
N PRO A 66 -2.85 -13.92 5.94
CA PRO A 66 -2.52 -13.62 4.54
C PRO A 66 -3.67 -12.92 3.80
N ALA A 67 -4.90 -13.03 4.31
CA ALA A 67 -6.04 -12.26 3.84
C ALA A 67 -5.87 -10.76 4.12
N PHE A 68 -5.29 -10.41 5.28
CA PHE A 68 -4.97 -9.03 5.61
C PHE A 68 -3.99 -8.42 4.60
N GLU A 69 -2.88 -9.11 4.32
CA GLU A 69 -1.89 -8.67 3.34
C GLU A 69 -2.49 -8.52 1.94
N SER A 70 -3.29 -9.50 1.50
CA SER A 70 -3.93 -9.49 0.18
C SER A 70 -4.88 -8.30 0.01
N GLU A 71 -5.72 -8.03 1.00
CA GLU A 71 -6.66 -6.91 0.93
C GLU A 71 -5.94 -5.56 1.08
N LEU A 72 -4.87 -5.49 1.90
CA LEU A 72 -4.07 -4.28 2.03
C LEU A 72 -3.37 -3.94 0.71
N ARG A 73 -2.79 -4.94 0.05
CA ARG A 73 -2.24 -4.84 -1.31
C ARG A 73 -3.29 -4.34 -2.30
N GLU A 74 -4.50 -4.92 -2.30
CA GLU A 74 -5.58 -4.48 -3.19
C GLU A 74 -5.99 -3.03 -2.96
N ARG A 75 -6.10 -2.58 -1.71
CA ARG A 75 -6.45 -1.17 -1.41
C ARG A 75 -5.38 -0.21 -1.89
N ILE A 76 -4.11 -0.55 -1.68
CA ILE A 76 -2.99 0.26 -2.15
C ILE A 76 -2.95 0.26 -3.68
N ALA A 77 -3.14 -0.89 -4.33
CA ALA A 77 -3.21 -0.99 -5.79
C ALA A 77 -4.33 -0.12 -6.36
N ARG A 78 -5.52 -0.13 -5.74
CA ARG A 78 -6.64 0.75 -6.14
C ARG A 78 -6.30 2.23 -5.97
N ALA A 79 -5.61 2.60 -4.88
CA ALA A 79 -5.15 3.97 -4.67
C ALA A 79 -4.09 4.39 -5.70
N ALA A 80 -3.17 3.49 -6.05
CA ALA A 80 -2.16 3.67 -7.07
C ALA A 80 -2.79 3.84 -8.47
N ALA A 81 -3.79 3.03 -8.81
CA ALA A 81 -4.54 3.14 -10.07
C ALA A 81 -5.32 4.46 -10.18
N ALA A 82 -5.83 4.97 -9.06
CA ALA A 82 -6.56 6.22 -9.00
C ALA A 82 -5.64 7.46 -8.99
N TYR A 83 -4.32 7.30 -8.95
CA TYR A 83 -3.37 8.42 -8.99
C TYR A 83 -3.39 9.06 -10.39
N PRO A 84 -3.89 10.30 -10.55
CA PRO A 84 -3.85 10.98 -11.83
C PRO A 84 -2.40 11.29 -12.20
N GLU A 85 -2.07 11.16 -13.48
CA GLU A 85 -0.79 11.62 -14.01
C GLU A 85 -0.62 13.13 -13.68
N PRO A 86 0.59 13.57 -13.27
CA PRO A 86 0.86 14.96 -12.93
C PRO A 86 0.71 15.93 -14.11
#